data_AF-A0AAP3GWZ5-F1
#
_entry.id   AF-A0AAP3GWZ5-F1
#
_cell.length_a   1.000
_cell.length_b   1.000
_cell.length_c   1.000
_cell.angle_alpha   90.00
_cell.angle_beta   90.00
_cell.angle_gamma   90.00
#
_symmetry.space_group_name_H-M   'P 1'
#
loop_
_entity.id
_entity.type
_entity.pdbx_description
1 polymer ?
#
loop_
_entity_poly.entity_id
_entity_poly.type
_entity_poly.pdbx_seq_one_letter_code
_entity_poly.pdbx_strand_id
1 'polypeptide(L)' 'MRTAELRMKEETAVAEKRGREAGDKNTVKVFKVLKPDATVAEGLAWIRANTDVSLSDEEIKAILREK' A
#
# COMPACT_ATOMS: atom_id res chain seq x y z
N MET A 1 24.79 -8.68 26.80
CA MET A 1 24.06 -7.46 26.35
C MET A 1 23.56 -7.64 24.92
N ARG A 2 22.45 -8.38 24.70
CA ARG A 2 21.91 -8.64 23.33
C ARG A 2 20.48 -8.12 23.11
N THR A 3 19.86 -7.53 24.12
CA THR A 3 18.42 -7.25 24.12
C THR A 3 18.06 -5.88 23.54
N ALA A 4 18.97 -4.90 23.58
CA ALA A 4 18.71 -3.55 23.08
C ALA A 4 18.79 -3.46 21.54
N GLU A 5 19.80 -4.08 20.93
CA GLU A 5 19.96 -4.09 19.46
C GLU A 5 18.85 -4.86 18.73
N LEU A 6 18.34 -5.94 19.34
CA LEU A 6 17.20 -6.69 18.80
C LEU A 6 15.92 -5.85 18.79
N ARG A 7 15.63 -5.13 19.88
CA ARG A 7 14.46 -4.25 19.96
C ARG A 7 14.55 -3.05 19.01
N MET A 8 15.73 -2.45 18.85
CA MET A 8 15.93 -1.38 17.87
C MET A 8 15.71 -1.86 16.44
N LYS A 9 16.21 -3.04 16.07
CA LYS A 9 16.00 -3.60 14.72
C LYS A 9 14.53 -3.90 14.42
N GLU A 10 13.79 -4.45 15.39
CA GLU A 10 12.34 -4.65 15.25
C GLU A 10 11.60 -3.33 15.07
N GLU A 11 11.91 -2.31 15.88
CA GLU A 11 11.24 -1.01 15.80
C GLU A 11 11.50 -0.30 14.47
N THR A 12 12.72 -0.42 13.94
CA THR A 12 13.08 0.14 12.63
C THR A 12 12.36 -0.59 11.49
N ALA A 13 12.29 -1.93 11.54
CA ALA A 13 11.58 -2.72 10.54
C ALA A 13 10.06 -2.44 10.53
N VAL A 14 9.46 -2.20 11.69
CA VAL A 14 8.05 -1.79 11.81
C VAL A 14 7.83 -0.39 11.21
N ALA A 15 8.75 0.55 11.46
CA ALA A 15 8.67 1.89 10.88
C ALA A 15 8.79 1.87 9.35
N GLU A 16 9.73 1.10 8.80
CA GLU A 16 9.90 0.95 7.35
C GLU A 16 8.69 0.30 6.69
N LYS A 17 8.15 -0.76 7.30
CA LYS A 17 6.94 -1.42 6.80
C LYS A 17 5.76 -0.45 6.77
N ARG A 18 5.57 0.33 7.83
CA ARG A 18 4.50 1.32 7.93
C ARG A 18 4.66 2.46 6.93
N GLY A 19 5.90 2.88 6.65
CA GLY A 19 6.22 3.86 5.62
C GLY A 19 5.89 3.37 4.21
N ARG A 20 6.23 2.10 3.91
CA ARG A 20 5.88 1.46 2.64
C ARG A 20 4.36 1.32 2.46
N GLU A 21 3.65 0.83 3.48
CA GLU A 21 2.19 0.71 3.44
C GLU A 21 1.50 2.07 3.20
N ALA A 22 2.01 3.15 3.81
CA ALA A 22 1.50 4.51 3.57
C ALA A 22 1.75 4.98 2.13
N GLY A 23 2.93 4.69 1.57
CA GLY A 23 3.27 4.97 0.18
C GLY A 23 2.38 4.21 -0.81
N ASP A 24 2.15 2.92 -0.56
CA ASP A 24 1.31 2.08 -1.42
C ASP A 24 -0.14 2.58 -1.43
N LYS A 25 -0.69 2.95 -0.27
CA LYS A 25 -2.04 3.54 -0.18
C LYS A 25 -2.13 4.83 -0.98
N ASN A 26 -1.08 5.66 -0.95
CA ASN A 26 -1.06 6.89 -1.74
C ASN A 26 -1.05 6.59 -3.24
N THR A 27 -0.31 5.59 -3.70
CA THR A 27 -0.29 5.16 -5.11
C THR A 27 -1.69 4.76 -5.60
N VAL A 28 -2.43 3.98 -4.82
CA VAL A 28 -3.82 3.59 -5.16
C VAL A 28 -4.75 4.81 -5.21
N LYS A 29 -4.61 5.74 -4.27
CA LYS A 29 -5.40 7.00 -4.24
C LYS A 29 -5.10 7.88 -5.46
N VAL A 30 -3.83 8.03 -5.82
CA VAL A 30 -3.42 8.79 -7.01
C VAL A 30 -3.99 8.14 -8.27
N PHE A 31 -3.92 6.82 -8.40
CA PHE A 31 -4.55 6.11 -9.53
C PHE A 31 -6.03 6.44 -9.65
N LYS A 32 -6.78 6.36 -8.54
CA LYS A 32 -8.23 6.69 -8.51
C LYS A 32 -8.50 8.12 -8.98
N VAL A 33 -7.68 9.08 -8.56
CA VAL A 33 -7.81 10.49 -8.98
C VAL A 33 -7.51 10.67 -10.47
N LEU A 34 -6.51 9.97 -11.00
CA LEU A 34 -6.12 10.06 -12.41
C LEU A 34 -7.08 9.31 -13.35
N LYS A 35 -7.78 8.29 -12.84
CA LYS A 35 -8.68 7.41 -13.59
C LYS A 35 -10.02 7.27 -12.85
N PRO A 36 -10.80 8.35 -12.72
CA PRO A 36 -12.05 8.33 -11.96
C PRO A 36 -13.13 7.43 -12.58
N ASP A 37 -13.07 7.22 -13.90
CA ASP A 37 -14.03 6.36 -14.63
C ASP A 37 -13.66 4.87 -14.62
N ALA A 38 -12.47 4.51 -14.12
CA ALA A 38 -12.06 3.11 -14.07
C ALA A 38 -12.88 2.36 -13.00
N THR A 39 -13.39 1.19 -13.36
CA THR A 39 -14.05 0.33 -12.38
C THR A 39 -13.02 -0.18 -11.35
N VAL A 40 -13.51 -0.60 -10.18
CA VAL A 40 -12.67 -1.18 -9.12
C VAL A 40 -11.87 -2.40 -9.63
N ALA A 41 -12.46 -3.20 -10.52
CA ALA A 41 -11.80 -4.37 -11.10
C ALA A 41 -10.67 -3.98 -12.05
N GLU A 42 -10.91 -3.00 -12.94
CA GLU A 42 -9.88 -2.47 -13.85
C GLU A 42 -8.76 -1.79 -13.08
N GLY A 43 -9.10 -1.01 -12.05
CA GLY A 43 -8.11 -0.36 -11.20
C GLY A 43 -7.24 -1.36 -10.47
N LEU A 44 -7.82 -2.42 -9.89
CA LEU A 44 -7.05 -3.48 -9.24
C LEU A 44 -6.10 -4.19 -10.23
N ALA A 45 -6.62 -4.59 -11.40
CA ALA A 45 -5.81 -5.27 -12.41
C ALA A 45 -4.65 -4.39 -12.88
N TRP A 46 -4.92 -3.10 -13.10
CA TRP A 46 -3.88 -2.15 -13.49
C TRP A 46 -2.81 -1.98 -12.41
N ILE A 47 -3.23 -1.78 -11.15
CA ILE A 47 -2.31 -1.61 -10.01
C ILE A 47 -1.43 -2.86 -9.86
N ARG A 48 -2.00 -4.07 -9.91
CA ARG A 48 -1.22 -5.32 -9.84
C ARG A 48 -0.25 -5.51 -11.01
N ALA A 49 -0.62 -5.03 -12.20
CA ALA A 49 0.21 -5.18 -13.40
C ALA A 49 1.31 -4.10 -13.51
N ASN A 50 1.11 -2.90 -12.95
CA ASN A 50 1.97 -1.74 -13.21
C ASN A 50 2.65 -1.18 -11.96
N THR A 51 2.26 -1.60 -10.76
CA THR A 51 2.84 -1.12 -9.50
C THR A 51 3.14 -2.26 -8.55
N ASP A 52 4.30 -2.17 -7.89
CA ASP A 52 4.69 -3.11 -6.84
C ASP A 52 4.20 -2.57 -5.49
N VAL A 53 2.96 -2.93 -5.14
CA VAL A 53 2.34 -2.55 -3.87
C VAL A 53 2.24 -3.75 -2.94
N SER A 54 2.56 -3.54 -1.65
CA SER A 54 2.47 -4.54 -0.60
C SER A 54 1.05 -4.71 -0.03
N LEU A 55 0.09 -3.95 -0.55
CA LEU A 55 -1.32 -4.02 -0.15
C LEU A 55 -1.99 -5.29 -0.65
N SER A 56 -2.99 -5.75 0.11
CA SER A 56 -3.85 -6.87 -0.29
C SER A 56 -4.88 -6.43 -1.33
N ASP A 57 -5.43 -7.37 -2.09
CA ASP A 57 -6.46 -7.07 -3.09
C ASP A 57 -7.69 -6.41 -2.46
N GLU A 58 -8.10 -6.85 -1.27
CA GLU A 58 -9.19 -6.25 -0.52
C GLU A 58 -8.90 -4.81 -0.11
N GLU A 59 -7.68 -4.50 0.29
CA GLU A 59 -7.28 -3.14 0.67
C GLU A 59 -7.27 -2.20 -0.53
N ILE A 60 -6.73 -2.66 -1.66
CA ILE A 60 -6.73 -1.89 -2.93
C ILE A 60 -8.18 -1.64 -3.36
N LYS A 61 -9.04 -2.68 -3.34
CA LYS A 61 -10.46 -2.55 -3.67
C LYS A 61 -11.18 -1.60 -2.72
N ALA A 62 -10.87 -1.62 -1.42
CA ALA A 62 -11.46 -0.71 -0.44
C ALA A 62 -11.14 0.75 -0.78
N ILE A 63 -9.88 1.07 -1.07
CA ILE A 63 -9.45 2.43 -1.43
C ILE A 63 -10.09 2.90 -2.74
N LEU A 64 -10.21 2.01 -3.73
CA LEU A 64 -10.87 2.32 -5.00
C LEU A 64 -12.39 2.53 -4.84
N ARG A 65 -13.02 1.95 -3.81
CA ARG A 65 -14.45 2.08 -3.50
C ARG A 65 -14.79 3.23 -2.56
N GLU A 66 -13.84 3.70 -1.74
CA GLU A 66 -14.02 4.91 -0.94
C GLU A 66 -14.50 6.02 -1.87
N LYS A 67 -15.47 6.85 -1.45
CA LYS A 67 -15.99 7.95 -2.27
C LYS A 67 -14.98 9.09 -2.33
#